data_AF-A0A482VXX0-F1
#
_entry.id   AF-A0A482VXX0-F1
#
_cell.length_a   1.000
_cell.length_b   1.000
_cell.length_c   1.000
_cell.angle_alpha   90.00
_cell.angle_beta   90.00
_cell.angle_gamma   90.00
#
_symmetry.space_group_name_H-M   'P 1'
#
loop_
_entity.id
_entity.type
_entity.pdbx_description
1 polymer ?
#
loop_
_entity_poly.entity_id
_entity_poly.type
_entity_poly.pdbx_seq_one_letter_code
_entity_poly.pdbx_strand_id
1 'polypeptide(L)'
;MNIFNNEPQTNRSEDIQYKYNIRNIPQFHATQKTLYSFLVSIGFQHIITLKINYNRTALLVTSRSLKSNAQHHFQIAINDKNILLSELTLRPRQTAPKLPSFSVVIKNVDSDITINDIEENSKHLTIAKMWRITSCKTGKPTPLIGVTTHQKNTIDHLLIHGITLFGRTYYAEPFNPPTPTPVQCSRCFQFGHALADCPNKPICPKCSNSHNPNKCPEAILSCPFSQGNHPAWSRSCRKFKKLTVIDEILVLLTKIIEPNDDDDSDNISPIESILQAKAIIAFLSKTLLNLFPHQKSKVQTILEQSARAALNLRFKISHSGHKIHFTFN
;
A
#
# COMPACT_ATOMS: atom_id res chain seq x y z
N MET A 1 -36.55 28.92 25.44
CA MET A 1 -37.27 27.91 24.61
C MET A 1 -36.37 26.68 24.48
N ASN A 2 -36.90 25.45 24.62
CA ASN A 2 -36.07 24.23 24.54
C ASN A 2 -35.72 23.90 23.08
N ILE A 3 -34.43 23.90 22.74
CA ILE A 3 -33.88 23.77 21.36
C ILE A 3 -33.70 22.30 20.91
N PHE A 4 -33.73 21.35 21.86
CA PHE A 4 -33.56 19.92 21.57
C PHE A 4 -34.91 19.21 21.40
N ASN A 5 -34.92 18.14 20.60
CA ASN A 5 -36.07 17.25 20.48
C ASN A 5 -36.32 16.48 21.78
N ASN A 6 -37.58 16.17 22.07
CA ASN A 6 -37.97 15.25 23.15
C ASN A 6 -38.21 13.88 22.53
N GLU A 7 -37.32 12.91 22.74
CA GLU A 7 -37.54 11.51 22.32
C GLU A 7 -37.04 10.51 23.37
N PRO A 8 -37.60 9.28 23.39
CA PRO A 8 -37.84 8.52 24.61
C PRO A 8 -36.60 7.85 25.17
N GLN A 9 -36.59 7.65 26.49
CA GLN A 9 -35.61 6.82 27.17
C GLN A 9 -35.81 5.36 26.77
N THR A 10 -35.08 4.90 25.75
CA THR A 10 -34.92 3.46 25.47
C THR A 10 -33.51 3.03 25.89
N ASN A 11 -33.48 2.07 26.80
CA ASN A 11 -32.28 1.47 27.35
C ASN A 11 -31.50 0.68 26.27
N ARG A 12 -30.18 0.87 26.29
CA ARG A 12 -29.09 0.22 25.52
C ARG A 12 -28.86 0.70 24.08
N SER A 13 -27.78 1.45 23.88
CA SER A 13 -26.79 1.34 22.79
C SER A 13 -25.96 2.65 22.74
N GLU A 14 -24.66 2.52 22.45
CA GLU A 14 -23.69 3.54 22.01
C GLU A 14 -24.04 5.02 22.25
N ASP A 15 -23.21 5.77 22.99
CA ASP A 15 -23.37 7.23 23.20
C ASP A 15 -23.62 7.96 21.86
N ILE A 16 -24.90 8.21 21.52
CA ILE A 16 -25.29 8.80 20.25
C ILE A 16 -24.85 10.27 20.27
N GLN A 17 -23.83 10.59 19.48
CA GLN A 17 -23.30 11.93 19.35
C GLN A 17 -23.78 12.57 18.04
N TYR A 18 -24.44 13.71 18.16
CA TYR A 18 -24.86 14.52 17.01
C TYR A 18 -23.80 15.58 16.74
N LYS A 19 -23.36 15.67 15.48
CA LYS A 19 -22.28 16.58 15.06
C LYS A 19 -22.86 17.68 14.17
N TYR A 20 -22.51 18.92 14.48
CA TYR A 20 -22.93 20.10 13.75
C TYR A 20 -21.72 20.95 13.39
N ASN A 21 -21.79 21.60 12.23
CA ASN A 21 -20.84 22.59 11.78
C ASN A 21 -21.47 23.98 11.88
N ILE A 22 -20.81 24.87 12.60
CA ILE A 22 -21.15 26.29 12.67
C ILE A 22 -20.20 27.03 11.73
N ARG A 23 -20.74 27.80 10.77
CA ARG A 23 -19.97 28.61 9.83
C ARG A 23 -20.31 30.09 9.95
N ASN A 24 -19.37 30.94 9.56
CA ASN A 24 -19.48 32.40 9.61
C ASN A 24 -19.67 32.94 11.04
N ILE A 25 -18.86 32.44 11.98
CA ILE A 25 -18.88 32.91 13.37
C ILE A 25 -18.44 34.38 13.42
N PRO A 26 -19.25 35.30 13.99
CA PRO A 26 -18.87 36.70 14.12
C PRO A 26 -17.64 36.92 15.00
N GLN A 27 -16.94 38.04 14.79
CA GLN A 27 -15.69 38.34 15.49
C GLN A 27 -15.86 38.43 17.02
N PHE A 28 -17.03 38.87 17.50
CA PHE A 28 -17.34 38.96 18.93
C PHE A 28 -17.53 37.58 19.61
N HIS A 29 -17.79 36.52 18.84
CA HIS A 29 -17.83 35.13 19.33
C HIS A 29 -16.69 34.26 18.78
N ALA A 30 -15.60 34.87 18.30
CA ALA A 30 -14.50 34.14 17.65
C ALA A 30 -13.72 33.20 18.60
N THR A 31 -13.82 33.37 19.92
CA THR A 31 -13.06 32.55 20.88
C THR A 31 -13.90 31.42 21.48
N GLN A 32 -13.21 30.35 21.90
CA GLN A 32 -13.83 29.15 22.48
C GLN A 32 -14.76 29.50 23.65
N LYS A 33 -14.29 30.36 24.56
CA LYS A 33 -15.02 30.77 25.77
C LYS A 33 -16.26 31.60 25.40
N THR A 34 -16.10 32.59 24.53
CA THR A 34 -17.20 33.49 24.15
C THR A 34 -18.32 32.77 23.43
N LEU A 35 -17.99 31.82 22.54
CA LEU A 35 -18.99 31.05 21.80
C LEU A 35 -19.68 30.03 22.72
N TYR A 36 -18.93 29.37 23.60
CA TYR A 36 -19.51 28.40 24.55
C TYR A 36 -20.50 29.07 25.51
N SER A 37 -20.10 30.18 26.14
CA SER A 37 -20.98 30.93 27.06
C SER A 37 -22.25 31.42 26.37
N PHE A 38 -22.13 31.87 25.12
CA PHE A 38 -23.28 32.27 24.30
C PHE A 38 -24.21 31.09 23.98
N LEU A 39 -23.66 29.95 23.55
CA LEU A 39 -24.46 28.75 23.27
C LEU A 39 -25.23 28.29 24.52
N VAL A 40 -24.60 28.33 25.69
CA VAL A 40 -25.27 28.00 26.96
C VAL A 40 -26.38 29.02 27.28
N SER A 41 -26.13 30.33 27.10
CA SER A 41 -27.13 31.37 27.41
C SER A 41 -28.38 31.28 26.54
N ILE A 42 -28.25 30.83 25.30
CA ILE A 42 -29.39 30.67 24.38
C ILE A 42 -30.10 29.31 24.55
N GLY A 43 -29.59 28.40 25.39
CA GLY A 43 -30.27 27.15 25.76
C GLY A 43 -29.64 25.86 25.22
N PHE A 44 -28.39 25.87 24.72
CA PHE A 44 -27.67 24.64 24.38
C PHE A 44 -27.05 24.02 25.65
N GLN A 45 -27.81 23.17 26.35
CA GLN A 45 -27.40 22.56 27.63
C GLN A 45 -26.73 21.18 27.48
N HIS A 46 -26.76 20.59 26.28
CA HIS A 46 -26.30 19.23 26.00
C HIS A 46 -25.05 19.19 25.10
N ILE A 47 -24.11 20.11 25.31
CA ILE A 47 -22.86 20.20 24.55
C ILE A 47 -21.83 19.23 25.12
N ILE A 48 -21.38 18.25 24.33
CA ILE A 48 -20.28 17.33 24.67
C ILE A 48 -18.94 17.96 24.32
N THR A 49 -18.83 18.54 23.12
CA THR A 49 -17.58 19.12 22.63
C THR A 49 -17.90 20.30 21.73
N LEU A 50 -17.20 21.40 21.96
CA LEU A 50 -17.14 22.53 21.04
C LEU A 50 -15.68 22.69 20.62
N LYS A 51 -15.40 22.84 19.34
CA LYS A 51 -14.04 23.13 18.84
C LYS A 51 -14.11 24.20 17.77
N ILE A 52 -13.54 25.37 18.06
CA ILE A 52 -13.39 26.43 17.07
C ILE A 52 -12.15 26.16 16.20
N ASN A 53 -12.30 26.37 14.89
CA ASN A 53 -11.25 26.35 13.90
C ASN A 53 -10.87 27.78 13.49
N TYR A 54 -9.66 27.98 12.98
CA TYR A 54 -9.13 29.29 12.58
C TYR A 54 -9.97 30.01 11.50
N ASN A 55 -10.77 29.31 10.72
CA ASN A 55 -11.54 29.86 9.59
C ASN A 55 -12.95 30.33 9.97
N ARG A 56 -13.17 30.88 11.18
CA ARG A 56 -14.50 31.28 11.69
C ARG A 56 -15.55 30.16 11.58
N THR A 57 -15.12 28.93 11.79
CA THR A 57 -15.99 27.75 11.85
C THR A 57 -15.82 27.03 13.17
N ALA A 58 -16.84 26.31 13.62
CA ALA A 58 -16.75 25.47 14.81
C ALA A 58 -17.43 24.12 14.58
N LEU A 59 -16.82 23.08 15.15
CA LEU A 59 -17.45 21.79 15.32
C LEU A 59 -18.17 21.78 16.67
N LEU A 60 -19.48 21.55 16.63
CA LEU A 60 -20.33 21.39 17.80
C LEU A 60 -20.78 19.93 17.88
N VAL A 61 -20.59 19.29 19.03
CA VAL A 61 -21.03 17.91 19.30
C VAL A 61 -21.99 17.95 20.47
N THR A 62 -23.18 17.40 20.29
CA THR A 62 -24.22 17.35 21.33
C THR A 62 -24.67 15.92 21.60
N SER A 63 -25.16 15.66 22.80
CA SER A 63 -25.73 14.35 23.18
C SER A 63 -27.19 14.18 22.73
N ARG A 64 -27.81 15.24 22.20
CA ARG A 64 -29.18 15.24 21.67
C ARG A 64 -29.25 15.96 20.34
N SER A 65 -30.17 15.52 19.49
CA SER A 65 -30.43 16.18 18.22
C SER A 65 -31.14 17.51 18.41
N LEU A 66 -30.77 18.49 17.58
CA LEU A 66 -31.37 19.81 17.53
C LEU A 66 -32.69 19.79 16.73
N LYS A 67 -33.66 20.61 17.15
CA LYS A 67 -34.90 20.85 16.38
C LYS A 67 -34.59 21.46 15.01
N SER A 68 -35.47 21.23 14.03
CA SER A 68 -35.40 21.88 12.71
C SER A 68 -35.31 23.41 12.78
N ASN A 69 -35.95 24.03 13.78
CA ASN A 69 -35.94 25.48 14.00
C ASN A 69 -34.70 26.00 14.75
N ALA A 70 -33.77 25.13 15.14
CA ALA A 70 -32.58 25.52 15.91
C ALA A 70 -31.69 26.51 15.16
N GLN A 71 -31.55 26.36 13.84
CA GLN A 71 -30.81 27.30 13.01
C GLN A 71 -31.44 28.70 13.05
N HIS A 72 -32.76 28.80 12.92
CA HIS A 72 -33.47 30.07 12.94
C HIS A 72 -33.35 30.77 14.30
N HIS A 73 -33.51 30.01 15.39
CA HIS A 73 -33.30 30.52 16.75
C HIS A 73 -31.85 30.99 16.97
N PHE A 74 -30.87 30.28 16.41
CA PHE A 74 -29.46 30.64 16.50
C PHE A 74 -29.14 31.94 15.73
N GLN A 75 -29.71 32.11 14.53
CA GLN A 75 -29.57 33.33 13.73
C GLN A 75 -30.20 34.55 14.42
N ILE A 76 -31.38 34.39 15.01
CA ILE A 76 -32.05 35.46 15.78
C ILE A 76 -31.20 35.86 16.99
N ALA A 77 -30.68 34.89 17.74
CA ALA A 77 -29.93 35.16 18.97
C ALA A 77 -28.56 35.82 18.72
N ILE A 78 -27.94 35.56 17.57
CA ILE A 78 -26.66 36.19 17.17
C ILE A 78 -26.90 37.55 16.49
N ASN A 79 -28.13 37.82 16.05
CA ASN A 79 -28.49 38.99 15.24
C ASN A 79 -27.65 39.11 13.96
N ASP A 80 -27.28 37.96 13.37
CA ASP A 80 -26.58 37.88 12.09
C ASP A 80 -27.28 36.82 11.22
N LYS A 81 -27.65 37.19 10.01
CA LYS A 81 -28.34 36.29 9.07
C LYS A 81 -27.36 35.36 8.33
N ASN A 82 -26.06 35.66 8.37
CA ASN A 82 -25.04 34.92 7.62
C ASN A 82 -24.51 33.69 8.37
N ILE A 83 -24.82 33.54 9.65
CA ILE A 83 -24.41 32.37 10.43
C ILE A 83 -25.21 31.13 10.03
N LEU A 84 -24.48 30.04 9.80
CA LEU A 84 -25.04 28.77 9.35
C LEU A 84 -24.72 27.69 10.36
N LEU A 85 -25.76 27.02 10.86
CA LEU A 85 -25.67 25.83 11.69
C LEU A 85 -26.20 24.65 10.86
N SER A 86 -25.29 23.78 10.42
CA SER A 86 -25.64 22.64 9.56
C SER A 86 -25.26 21.33 10.23
N GLU A 87 -26.16 20.34 10.19
CA GLU A 87 -25.86 18.99 10.65
C GLU A 87 -24.78 18.34 9.76
N LEU A 88 -23.76 17.76 10.39
CA LEU A 88 -22.73 16.99 9.72
C LEU A 88 -23.25 15.57 9.54
N THR A 89 -23.97 15.34 8.45
CA THR A 89 -24.17 13.98 7.96
C THR A 89 -22.81 13.44 7.55
N LEU A 90 -22.20 12.62 8.41
CA LEU A 90 -21.10 11.76 7.97
C LEU A 90 -21.70 10.86 6.91
N ARG A 91 -21.56 11.22 5.62
CA ARG A 91 -21.81 10.28 4.55
C ARG A 91 -20.92 9.08 4.89
N PRO A 92 -21.48 7.88 5.13
CA PRO A 92 -20.65 6.70 5.21
C PRO A 92 -19.82 6.71 3.94
N ARG A 93 -18.50 6.59 4.06
CA ARG A 93 -17.66 6.36 2.89
C ARG A 93 -18.08 5.00 2.36
N GLN A 94 -19.09 4.96 1.51
CA GLN A 94 -19.46 3.79 0.73
C GLN A 94 -18.38 3.61 -0.33
N THR A 95 -17.16 3.28 0.10
CA THR A 95 -16.26 2.53 -0.75
C THR A 95 -16.82 1.12 -0.73
N ALA A 96 -17.63 0.78 -1.74
CA ALA A 96 -17.86 -0.61 -2.08
C ALA A 96 -16.50 -1.33 -2.04
N PRO A 97 -16.42 -2.53 -1.45
CA PRO A 97 -15.17 -3.28 -1.41
C PRO A 97 -14.63 -3.38 -2.83
N LYS A 98 -13.44 -2.82 -3.06
CA LYS A 98 -12.81 -2.89 -4.39
C LYS A 98 -12.56 -4.35 -4.71
N LEU A 99 -13.10 -4.81 -5.84
CA LEU A 99 -12.77 -6.13 -6.37
C LEU A 99 -11.25 -6.27 -6.50
N PRO A 100 -10.68 -7.46 -6.23
CA PRO A 100 -9.26 -7.68 -6.44
C PRO A 100 -8.90 -7.39 -7.89
N SER A 101 -7.86 -6.57 -8.08
CA SER A 101 -7.28 -6.28 -9.38
C SER A 101 -5.95 -6.98 -9.48
N PHE A 102 -5.79 -7.70 -10.58
CA PHE A 102 -4.72 -8.61 -10.87
C PHE A 102 -3.98 -8.05 -12.08
N SER A 103 -2.66 -7.84 -12.00
CA SER A 103 -1.89 -7.23 -13.09
C SER A 103 -0.65 -8.05 -13.48
N VAL A 104 -0.41 -8.16 -14.79
CA VAL A 104 0.77 -8.80 -15.39
C VAL A 104 1.37 -7.92 -16.49
N VAL A 105 2.64 -8.19 -16.84
CA VAL A 105 3.35 -7.58 -17.97
C VAL A 105 3.76 -8.67 -18.95
N ILE A 106 3.35 -8.55 -20.20
CA ILE A 106 3.83 -9.37 -21.29
C ILE A 106 5.12 -8.73 -21.82
N LYS A 107 6.21 -9.50 -21.87
CA LYS A 107 7.53 -9.00 -22.26
C LYS A 107 7.87 -9.31 -23.71
N ASN A 108 8.82 -8.54 -24.26
CA ASN A 108 9.44 -8.73 -25.57
C ASN A 108 8.44 -8.69 -26.75
N VAL A 109 7.38 -7.88 -26.62
CA VAL A 109 6.40 -7.69 -27.69
C VAL A 109 6.93 -6.66 -28.67
N ASP A 110 7.13 -7.07 -29.92
CA ASP A 110 7.65 -6.23 -31.00
C ASP A 110 6.78 -4.98 -31.20
N SER A 111 7.37 -3.88 -31.66
CA SER A 111 6.71 -2.57 -31.68
C SER A 111 5.60 -2.42 -32.72
N ASP A 112 5.62 -3.28 -33.73
CA ASP A 112 4.63 -3.39 -34.80
C ASP A 112 3.34 -4.10 -34.35
N ILE A 113 3.42 -4.99 -33.35
CA ILE A 113 2.25 -5.65 -32.76
C ILE A 113 1.39 -4.63 -32.01
N THR A 114 0.17 -4.40 -32.48
CA THR A 114 -0.77 -3.47 -31.87
C THR A 114 -1.56 -4.12 -30.74
N ILE A 115 -2.20 -3.31 -29.89
CA ILE A 115 -3.06 -3.83 -28.81
C ILE A 115 -4.23 -4.63 -29.38
N ASN A 116 -4.76 -4.23 -30.53
CA ASN A 116 -5.88 -4.91 -31.20
C ASN A 116 -5.49 -6.34 -31.61
N ASP A 117 -4.27 -6.53 -32.13
CA ASP A 117 -3.78 -7.87 -32.50
C ASP A 117 -3.76 -8.81 -31.29
N ILE A 118 -3.40 -8.28 -30.12
CA ILE A 118 -3.38 -9.01 -28.87
C ILE A 118 -4.81 -9.30 -28.40
N GLU A 119 -5.70 -8.31 -28.44
CA GLU A 119 -7.10 -8.44 -28.04
C GLU A 119 -7.83 -9.50 -28.87
N GLU A 120 -7.59 -9.56 -30.19
CA GLU A 120 -8.19 -10.56 -31.07
C GLU A 120 -7.79 -11.98 -30.71
N ASN A 121 -6.52 -12.21 -30.36
CA ASN A 121 -6.01 -13.50 -29.95
C ASN A 121 -6.35 -13.85 -28.48
N SER A 122 -6.69 -12.85 -27.67
CA SER A 122 -7.07 -13.04 -26.26
C SER A 122 -8.58 -13.01 -25.99
N LYS A 123 -9.45 -13.11 -27.01
CA LYS A 123 -10.92 -13.04 -26.83
C LYS A 123 -11.49 -14.07 -25.84
N HIS A 124 -10.80 -15.20 -25.66
CA HIS A 124 -11.16 -16.24 -24.70
C HIS A 124 -10.84 -15.85 -23.24
N LEU A 125 -10.05 -14.80 -23.02
CA LEU A 125 -9.64 -14.30 -21.71
C LEU A 125 -10.43 -13.06 -21.33
N THR A 126 -10.93 -13.00 -20.09
CA THR A 126 -11.59 -11.79 -19.59
C THR A 126 -10.55 -10.79 -19.08
N ILE A 127 -10.31 -9.74 -19.87
CA ILE A 127 -9.33 -8.67 -19.58
C ILE A 127 -10.08 -7.37 -19.28
N ALA A 128 -9.67 -6.65 -18.23
CA ALA A 128 -10.27 -5.37 -17.84
C ALA A 128 -9.56 -4.17 -18.47
N LYS A 129 -8.22 -4.25 -18.62
CA LYS A 129 -7.41 -3.20 -19.22
C LYS A 129 -6.17 -3.78 -19.87
N MET A 130 -5.84 -3.31 -21.07
CA MET A 130 -4.58 -3.60 -21.76
C MET A 130 -3.96 -2.30 -22.27
N TRP A 131 -2.63 -2.15 -22.15
CA TRP A 131 -1.93 -0.98 -22.70
C TRP A 131 -0.46 -1.29 -22.98
N ARG A 132 0.10 -0.64 -24.00
CA ARG A 132 1.56 -0.65 -24.23
C ARG A 132 2.22 0.36 -23.29
N ILE A 133 3.24 -0.09 -22.55
CA ILE A 133 3.98 0.76 -21.62
C ILE A 133 4.88 1.70 -22.44
N THR A 134 4.83 2.99 -22.14
CA THR A 134 5.70 4.00 -22.74
C THR A 134 6.80 4.39 -21.74
N SER A 135 8.02 4.57 -22.25
CA SER A 135 9.15 4.98 -21.42
C SER A 135 8.97 6.43 -21.00
N CYS A 136 8.98 6.70 -19.69
CA CYS A 136 8.89 8.08 -19.18
C CYS A 136 10.11 8.94 -19.55
N LYS A 137 11.26 8.33 -19.83
CA LYS A 137 12.50 9.06 -20.19
C LYS A 137 12.52 9.49 -21.66
N THR A 138 12.04 8.62 -22.54
CA THR A 138 12.17 8.80 -23.99
C THR A 138 10.85 9.09 -24.70
N GLY A 139 9.71 8.88 -24.02
CA GLY A 139 8.37 8.98 -24.61
C GLY A 139 8.02 7.88 -25.62
N LYS A 140 8.96 6.99 -25.94
CA LYS A 140 8.78 5.95 -26.95
C LYS A 140 8.05 4.72 -26.38
N PRO A 141 7.28 3.99 -27.22
CA PRO A 141 6.70 2.72 -26.83
C PRO A 141 7.80 1.71 -26.47
N THR A 142 7.57 0.94 -25.41
CA THR A 142 8.46 -0.14 -24.98
C THR A 142 7.94 -1.48 -25.50
N PRO A 143 8.77 -2.55 -25.50
CA PRO A 143 8.32 -3.90 -25.84
C PRO A 143 7.53 -4.59 -24.71
N LEU A 144 6.84 -3.81 -23.86
CA LEU A 144 6.13 -4.29 -22.69
C LEU A 144 4.65 -3.92 -22.81
N ILE A 145 3.78 -4.91 -22.58
CA ILE A 145 2.32 -4.72 -22.55
C ILE A 145 1.83 -4.98 -21.14
N GLY A 146 1.19 -4.00 -20.52
CA GLY A 146 0.51 -4.16 -19.24
C GLY A 146 -0.90 -4.70 -19.44
N VAL A 147 -1.28 -5.68 -18.63
CA VAL A 147 -2.61 -6.29 -18.61
C VAL A 147 -3.14 -6.28 -17.18
N THR A 148 -4.40 -5.87 -17.01
CA THR A 148 -5.12 -5.95 -15.74
C THR A 148 -6.43 -6.72 -15.92
N THR A 149 -6.75 -7.59 -14.98
CA THR A 149 -7.99 -8.37 -14.93
C THR A 149 -8.54 -8.44 -13.50
N HIS A 150 -9.79 -8.87 -13.36
CA HIS A 150 -10.41 -9.21 -12.09
C HIS A 150 -10.48 -10.73 -11.86
N GLN A 151 -10.20 -11.53 -12.88
CA GLN A 151 -10.27 -12.99 -12.82
C GLN A 151 -8.89 -13.59 -12.59
N LYS A 152 -8.79 -14.46 -11.58
CA LYS A 152 -7.55 -15.16 -11.26
C LYS A 152 -7.13 -16.14 -12.37
N ASN A 153 -8.09 -16.87 -12.95
CA ASN A 153 -7.83 -17.84 -14.02
C ASN A 153 -7.14 -17.21 -15.23
N THR A 154 -7.55 -15.99 -15.62
CA THR A 154 -6.92 -15.25 -16.73
C THR A 154 -5.46 -14.95 -16.44
N ILE A 155 -5.13 -14.53 -15.22
CA ILE A 155 -3.73 -14.32 -14.82
C ILE A 155 -2.95 -15.62 -14.83
N ASP A 156 -3.49 -16.67 -14.23
CA ASP A 156 -2.77 -17.93 -14.09
C ASP A 156 -2.46 -18.50 -15.49
N HIS A 157 -3.40 -18.39 -16.44
CA HIS A 157 -3.18 -18.73 -17.83
C HIS A 157 -2.07 -17.88 -18.48
N LEU A 158 -2.10 -16.55 -18.33
CA LEU A 158 -1.08 -15.66 -18.90
C LEU A 158 0.32 -15.92 -18.32
N LEU A 159 0.41 -16.28 -17.03
CA LEU A 159 1.68 -16.57 -16.37
C LEU A 159 2.25 -17.95 -16.76
N ILE A 160 1.39 -18.96 -16.94
CA ILE A 160 1.81 -20.33 -17.24
C ILE A 160 2.02 -20.53 -18.74
N HIS A 161 1.03 -20.15 -19.54
CA HIS A 161 0.99 -20.44 -20.98
C HIS A 161 1.37 -19.23 -21.85
N GLY A 162 1.31 -18.02 -21.31
CA GLY A 162 1.55 -16.80 -22.10
C GLY A 162 0.43 -16.51 -23.08
N ILE A 163 0.75 -15.74 -24.12
CA ILE A 163 -0.14 -15.48 -25.26
C ILE A 163 0.59 -15.78 -26.56
N THR A 164 -0.05 -16.53 -27.47
CA THR A 164 0.52 -16.84 -28.77
C THR A 164 0.00 -15.85 -29.82
N LEU A 165 0.91 -15.14 -30.47
CA LEU A 165 0.62 -14.17 -31.53
C LEU A 165 1.52 -14.46 -32.72
N PHE A 166 0.95 -14.54 -33.92
CA PHE A 166 1.71 -14.77 -35.17
C PHE A 166 2.68 -15.97 -35.10
N GLY A 167 2.30 -17.04 -34.40
CA GLY A 167 3.13 -18.25 -34.25
C GLY A 167 4.22 -18.18 -33.19
N ARG A 168 4.29 -17.10 -32.39
CA ARG A 168 5.23 -16.96 -31.28
C ARG A 168 4.50 -16.77 -29.96
N THR A 169 4.95 -17.46 -28.91
CA THR A 169 4.41 -17.32 -27.56
C THR A 169 5.17 -16.24 -26.78
N TYR A 170 4.43 -15.31 -26.20
CA TYR A 170 4.91 -14.22 -25.35
C TYR A 170 4.51 -14.51 -23.91
N TYR A 171 5.50 -14.71 -23.05
CA TYR A 171 5.28 -15.00 -21.64
C TYR A 171 4.97 -13.72 -20.84
N ALA A 172 4.08 -13.85 -19.87
CA ALA A 172 3.76 -12.79 -18.92
C ALA A 172 4.50 -12.99 -17.61
N GLU A 173 4.83 -11.88 -16.95
CA GLU A 173 5.34 -11.86 -15.59
C GLU A 173 4.40 -11.06 -14.69
N PRO A 174 4.40 -11.31 -13.37
CA PRO A 174 3.66 -10.47 -12.43
C PRO A 174 4.04 -9.00 -12.61
N PHE A 175 3.04 -8.12 -12.67
CA PHE A 175 3.29 -6.69 -12.69
C PHE A 175 3.85 -6.32 -11.32
N ASN A 176 5.17 -6.14 -11.23
CA ASN A 176 5.79 -5.60 -10.04
C ASN A 176 5.53 -4.09 -10.04
N PRO A 177 4.62 -3.58 -9.18
CA PRO A 177 4.53 -2.14 -9.01
C PRO A 177 5.90 -1.61 -8.60
N PRO A 178 6.26 -0.37 -8.98
CA PRO A 178 7.47 0.25 -8.45
C PRO A 178 7.45 0.09 -6.94
N THR A 179 8.58 -0.36 -6.38
CA THR A 179 8.72 -0.52 -4.93
C THR A 179 8.19 0.72 -4.24
N PRO A 180 7.27 0.58 -3.27
CA PRO A 180 6.68 1.73 -2.62
C PRO A 180 7.82 2.59 -2.08
N THR A 181 7.89 3.84 -2.54
CA THR A 181 8.92 4.76 -2.08
C THR A 181 8.79 4.90 -0.57
N PRO A 182 9.90 4.78 0.19
CA PRO A 182 9.88 4.92 1.63
C PRO A 182 9.14 6.20 2.02
N VAL A 183 8.13 6.07 2.89
CA VAL A 183 7.33 7.23 3.32
C VAL A 183 8.26 8.21 4.03
N GLN A 184 8.39 9.42 3.48
CA GLN A 184 9.16 10.50 4.05
C GLN A 184 8.24 11.61 4.53
N CYS A 185 8.33 11.95 5.81
CA CYS A 185 7.53 13.01 6.40
C CYS A 185 7.94 14.38 5.84
N SER A 186 7.01 15.16 5.29
CA SER A 186 7.33 16.49 4.75
C SER A 186 7.61 17.57 5.81
N ARG A 187 7.35 17.29 7.09
CA ARG A 187 7.62 18.20 8.22
C ARG A 187 9.02 18.03 8.78
N CYS A 188 9.37 16.79 9.13
CA CYS A 188 10.65 16.48 9.79
C CYS A 188 11.64 15.75 8.88
N PHE A 189 11.23 15.37 7.66
CA PHE A 189 12.02 14.64 6.66
C PHE A 189 12.53 13.25 7.06
N GLN A 190 12.13 12.74 8.24
CA GLN A 190 12.39 11.37 8.67
C GLN A 190 11.55 10.37 7.86
N PHE A 191 12.10 9.17 7.71
CA PHE A 191 11.41 8.05 7.07
C PHE A 191 10.54 7.29 8.07
N GLY A 192 9.46 6.67 7.59
CA GLY A 192 8.62 5.74 8.34
C GLY A 192 7.31 6.31 8.88
N HIS A 193 6.99 7.58 8.63
CA HIS A 193 5.69 8.17 9.02
C HIS A 193 5.25 9.29 8.07
N ALA A 194 3.94 9.50 7.98
CA ALA A 194 3.35 10.59 7.20
C ALA A 194 3.27 11.91 8.00
N LEU A 195 2.94 13.01 7.32
CA LEU A 195 2.81 14.33 7.96
C LEU A 195 1.78 14.36 9.10
N ALA A 196 0.70 13.59 8.98
CA ALA A 196 -0.38 13.52 9.96
C ALA A 196 0.08 12.95 11.31
N ASP A 197 1.00 11.98 11.28
CA ASP A 197 1.45 11.23 12.44
C ASP A 197 2.83 11.70 12.94
N CYS A 198 3.25 12.90 12.54
CA CYS A 198 4.58 13.40 12.84
C CYS A 198 4.69 13.95 14.27
N PRO A 199 5.50 13.34 15.16
CA PRO A 199 5.70 13.83 16.53
C PRO A 199 6.73 14.98 16.60
N ASN A 200 7.45 15.23 15.51
CA ASN A 200 8.61 16.10 15.48
C ASN A 200 8.27 17.53 15.05
N LYS A 201 9.11 18.48 15.47
CA LYS A 201 9.07 19.86 15.01
C LYS A 201 9.46 19.97 13.52
N PRO A 202 8.95 20.97 12.79
CA PRO A 202 9.37 21.23 11.42
C PRO A 202 10.85 21.62 11.38
N ILE A 203 11.58 21.06 10.41
CA ILE A 203 12.98 21.42 10.15
C ILE A 203 13.15 21.88 8.70
N CYS A 204 14.19 22.67 8.44
CA CYS A 204 14.55 23.05 7.09
C CYS A 204 15.09 21.83 6.33
N PRO A 205 14.59 21.51 5.13
CA PRO A 205 15.12 20.43 4.30
C PRO A 205 16.51 20.74 3.73
N LYS A 206 16.94 22.00 3.74
CA LYS A 206 18.24 22.43 3.21
C LYS A 206 19.35 22.38 4.25
N CYS A 207 19.08 22.77 5.50
CA CYS A 207 20.12 22.87 6.54
C CYS A 207 19.72 22.28 7.90
N SER A 208 18.56 21.63 8.00
CA SER A 208 18.06 20.97 9.22
C SER A 208 17.70 21.89 10.40
N ASN A 209 17.84 23.21 10.24
CA ASN A 209 17.50 24.19 11.28
C ASN A 209 16.01 24.56 11.28
N SER A 210 15.51 25.05 12.42
CA SER A 210 14.11 25.45 12.60
C SER A 210 13.84 26.84 12.02
N HIS A 211 13.53 26.93 10.73
CA HIS A 211 13.07 28.16 10.08
C HIS A 211 12.24 27.86 8.82
N ASN A 212 11.69 28.89 8.19
CA ASN A 212 10.97 28.75 6.92
C ASN A 212 11.96 28.35 5.80
N PRO A 213 11.74 27.22 5.08
CA PRO A 213 12.63 26.73 4.02
C PRO A 213 12.90 27.73 2.88
N ASN A 214 11.95 28.62 2.60
CA ASN A 214 12.07 29.63 1.55
C ASN A 214 13.04 30.77 1.92
N LYS A 215 13.29 30.97 3.21
CA LYS A 215 14.22 31.96 3.75
C LYS A 215 15.38 31.27 4.47
N CYS A 216 15.96 30.26 3.83
CA CYS A 216 17.11 29.56 4.38
C CYS A 216 18.37 30.45 4.28
N PRO A 217 19.03 30.78 5.40
CA PRO A 217 20.24 31.59 5.38
C PRO A 217 21.47 30.80 4.92
N GLU A 218 21.40 29.47 4.95
CA GLU A 218 22.52 28.59 4.62
C GLU A 218 22.62 28.37 3.10
N ALA A 219 23.80 28.67 2.56
CA ALA A 219 24.14 28.42 1.16
C ALA A 219 24.53 26.94 0.92
N ILE A 220 25.09 26.28 1.94
CA ILE A 220 25.51 24.87 1.87
C ILE A 220 24.34 23.99 2.30
N LEU A 221 24.01 23.02 1.45
CA LEU A 221 22.98 22.04 1.77
C LEU A 221 23.57 20.99 2.71
N SER A 222 22.85 20.65 3.76
CA SER A 222 23.25 19.60 4.70
C SER A 222 22.04 18.72 4.99
N CYS A 223 22.13 17.47 4.54
CA CYS A 223 21.08 16.52 4.79
C CYS A 223 21.03 16.15 6.28
N PRO A 224 19.86 16.24 6.94
CA PRO A 224 19.73 15.93 8.37
C PRO A 224 20.11 14.49 8.75
N PHE A 225 20.15 13.58 7.78
CA PHE A 225 20.22 12.14 8.05
C PHE A 225 21.42 11.42 7.45
N SER A 226 21.98 11.94 6.36
CA SER A 226 23.23 11.44 5.80
C SER A 226 24.40 12.39 6.04
N GLN A 227 24.14 13.60 6.54
CA GLN A 227 25.11 14.70 6.64
C GLN A 227 25.79 15.02 5.30
N GLY A 228 25.19 14.62 4.18
CA GLY A 228 25.70 14.87 2.84
C GLY A 228 25.33 16.25 2.32
N ASN A 229 26.11 16.75 1.34
CA ASN A 229 25.88 18.03 0.69
C ASN A 229 24.71 17.98 -0.33
N HIS A 230 23.50 17.76 0.17
CA HIS A 230 22.28 17.69 -0.62
C HIS A 230 21.06 17.96 0.28
N PRO A 231 19.90 18.36 -0.28
CA PRO A 231 18.70 18.58 0.53
C PRO A 231 18.12 17.24 1.00
N ALA A 232 17.28 17.29 2.04
CA ALA A 232 16.71 16.12 2.70
C ALA A 232 15.82 15.24 1.79
N TRP A 233 15.22 15.82 0.75
CA TRP A 233 14.39 15.13 -0.26
C TRP A 233 15.18 14.52 -1.42
N SER A 234 16.52 14.65 -1.42
CA SER A 234 17.32 14.14 -2.54
C SER A 234 17.27 12.61 -2.63
N ARG A 235 16.93 12.08 -3.82
CA ARG A 235 16.99 10.63 -4.10
C ARG A 235 18.41 10.09 -4.17
N SER A 236 19.43 10.96 -4.22
CA SER A 236 20.83 10.53 -4.10
C SER A 236 21.26 10.21 -2.67
N CYS A 237 20.41 10.51 -1.67
CA CYS A 237 20.71 10.29 -0.26
C CYS A 237 21.02 8.82 0.06
N ARG A 238 22.15 8.56 0.72
CA ARG A 238 22.55 7.20 1.15
C ARG A 238 21.49 6.51 2.01
N LYS A 239 20.83 7.26 2.92
CA LYS A 239 19.79 6.71 3.80
C LYS A 239 18.52 6.35 3.03
N PHE A 240 18.15 7.15 2.02
CA PHE A 240 17.04 6.85 1.11
C PHE A 240 17.31 5.55 0.33
N LYS A 241 18.49 5.45 -0.31
CA LYS A 241 18.90 4.24 -1.05
C LYS A 241 18.93 2.98 -0.21
N LYS A 242 19.36 3.07 1.06
CA LYS A 242 19.39 1.90 1.96
C LYS A 242 17.99 1.35 2.25
N LEU A 243 16.99 2.23 2.37
CA LEU A 243 15.61 1.82 2.65
C LEU A 243 14.95 1.18 1.42
N THR A 244 15.22 1.65 0.20
CA THR A 244 14.66 1.05 -1.02
C THR A 244 15.17 -0.37 -1.26
N VAL A 245 16.46 -0.63 -1.02
CA VAL A 245 17.08 -1.95 -1.23
C VAL A 245 16.53 -3.04 -0.28
N ILE A 246 16.11 -2.68 0.93
CA ILE A 246 15.55 -3.65 1.90
C ILE A 246 14.16 -4.13 1.45
N ASP A 247 13.36 -3.23 0.86
CA ASP A 247 12.02 -3.54 0.37
C ASP A 247 12.02 -4.26 -1.00
N GLU A 248 13.14 -4.26 -1.71
CA GLU A 248 13.32 -4.91 -3.03
C GLU A 248 13.38 -6.45 -2.97
N ILE A 249 13.57 -7.05 -1.79
CA ILE A 249 13.65 -8.52 -1.65
C ILE A 249 12.24 -9.13 -1.52
N LEU A 250 11.44 -9.02 -2.57
CA LEU A 250 10.28 -9.91 -2.76
C LEU A 250 10.79 -11.21 -3.39
N VAL A 251 11.04 -12.22 -2.57
CA VAL A 251 11.34 -13.59 -3.05
C VAL A 251 10.04 -14.17 -3.61
N LEU A 252 9.82 -14.00 -4.91
CA LEU A 252 8.82 -14.80 -5.62
C LEU A 252 9.32 -16.24 -5.63
N LEU A 253 8.57 -17.14 -4.98
CA LEU A 253 8.83 -18.57 -5.02
C LEU A 253 8.57 -19.05 -6.45
N THR A 254 9.61 -19.51 -7.13
CA THR A 254 9.50 -20.12 -8.46
C THR A 254 8.64 -21.37 -8.35
N LYS A 255 7.50 -21.40 -9.04
CA LYS A 255 6.64 -22.58 -9.13
C LYS A 255 7.24 -23.51 -10.19
N ILE A 256 7.55 -24.75 -9.80
CA ILE A 256 7.96 -25.79 -10.73
C ILE A 256 6.70 -26.25 -11.48
N ILE A 257 6.73 -26.22 -12.81
CA ILE A 257 5.68 -26.79 -13.67
C ILE A 257 6.18 -28.18 -14.06
N GLU A 258 5.44 -29.22 -13.70
CA GLU A 258 5.73 -30.58 -14.17
C GLU A 258 5.43 -30.64 -15.68
N PRO A 259 6.34 -31.20 -16.50
CA PRO A 259 6.03 -31.43 -17.90
C PRO A 259 4.81 -32.35 -18.03
N ASN A 260 3.96 -32.11 -19.03
CA ASN A 260 2.88 -33.04 -19.36
C ASN A 260 3.50 -34.40 -19.73
N ASP A 261 2.94 -35.49 -19.20
CA ASP A 261 3.41 -36.88 -19.37
C ASP A 261 3.28 -37.43 -20.80
N ASP A 262 3.39 -36.59 -21.83
CA ASP A 262 3.20 -36.97 -23.24
C ASP A 262 4.51 -37.34 -23.98
N ASP A 263 5.66 -37.43 -23.28
CA ASP A 263 6.92 -37.86 -23.89
C ASP A 263 7.29 -39.28 -23.47
N ASP A 264 7.22 -40.19 -24.44
CA ASP A 264 7.80 -41.54 -24.42
C ASP A 264 9.30 -41.45 -24.10
N SER A 265 9.65 -41.50 -22.81
CA SER A 265 11.05 -41.60 -22.37
C SER A 265 11.26 -42.82 -21.48
N ASP A 266 12.41 -43.44 -21.71
CA ASP A 266 12.73 -44.81 -21.37
C ASP A 266 12.36 -45.23 -19.95
N ASN A 267 11.94 -46.49 -19.84
CA ASN A 267 11.52 -47.19 -18.64
C ASN A 267 12.70 -47.33 -17.65
N ILE A 268 13.10 -46.23 -17.00
CA ILE A 268 14.12 -46.23 -15.95
C ILE A 268 13.50 -46.92 -14.72
N SER A 269 14.19 -47.96 -14.25
CA SER A 269 13.85 -48.67 -13.04
C SER A 269 13.58 -47.70 -11.87
N PRO A 270 12.50 -47.86 -11.09
CA PRO A 270 12.17 -46.98 -9.96
C PRO A 270 13.32 -46.77 -8.96
N ILE A 271 14.24 -47.74 -8.88
CA ILE A 271 15.40 -47.71 -7.99
C ILE A 271 16.49 -46.75 -8.51
N GLU A 272 16.75 -46.73 -9.83
CA GLU A 272 17.72 -45.83 -10.45
C GLU A 272 17.28 -44.36 -10.37
N SER A 273 15.98 -44.11 -10.57
CA SER A 273 15.39 -42.76 -10.44
C SER A 273 15.55 -42.20 -9.02
N ILE A 274 15.37 -43.04 -7.98
CA ILE A 274 15.59 -42.64 -6.58
C ILE A 274 17.08 -42.37 -6.31
N LEU A 275 17.99 -43.17 -6.88
CA LEU A 275 19.43 -43.00 -6.68
C LEU A 275 19.94 -41.70 -7.33
N GLN A 276 19.47 -41.39 -8.55
CA GLN A 276 19.77 -40.13 -9.24
C GLN A 276 19.19 -38.93 -8.50
N ALA A 277 17.95 -39.02 -8.01
CA ALA A 277 17.33 -37.96 -7.21
C ALA A 277 18.14 -37.65 -5.95
N LYS A 278 18.63 -38.67 -5.23
CA LYS A 278 19.50 -38.50 -4.06
C LYS A 278 20.81 -37.80 -4.41
N ALA A 279 21.43 -38.15 -5.54
CA ALA A 279 22.67 -37.52 -6.00
C ALA A 279 22.48 -36.04 -6.37
N ILE A 280 21.37 -35.71 -7.04
CA ILE A 280 21.02 -34.34 -7.42
C ILE A 280 20.75 -33.50 -6.16
N ILE A 281 19.99 -34.02 -5.20
CA ILE A 281 19.73 -33.34 -3.92
C ILE A 281 21.05 -33.06 -3.18
N ALA A 282 21.96 -34.03 -3.13
CA ALA A 282 23.25 -33.88 -2.47
C ALA A 282 24.12 -32.80 -3.15
N PHE A 283 24.15 -32.78 -4.49
CA PHE A 283 24.86 -31.76 -5.26
C PHE A 283 24.29 -30.35 -5.03
N LEU A 284 22.97 -30.18 -5.15
CA LEU A 284 22.30 -28.89 -4.94
C LEU A 284 22.49 -28.39 -3.52
N SER A 285 22.35 -29.28 -2.54
CA SER A 285 22.55 -28.95 -1.13
C SER A 285 23.96 -28.43 -0.86
N LYS A 286 24.99 -29.13 -1.37
CA LYS A 286 26.39 -28.69 -1.24
C LYS A 286 26.62 -27.33 -1.89
N THR A 287 26.10 -27.12 -3.09
CA THR A 287 26.24 -25.87 -3.84
C THR A 287 25.60 -24.69 -3.11
N LEU A 288 24.36 -24.85 -2.65
CA LEU A 288 23.62 -23.77 -1.98
C LEU A 288 24.19 -23.45 -0.59
N LEU A 289 24.62 -24.45 0.16
CA LEU A 289 25.25 -24.24 1.47
C LEU A 289 26.62 -23.54 1.38
N ASN A 290 27.32 -23.73 0.26
CA ASN A 290 28.57 -23.02 -0.03
C ASN A 290 28.31 -21.58 -0.52
N LEU A 291 27.26 -21.36 -1.32
CA LEU A 291 26.86 -20.02 -1.78
C LEU A 291 26.36 -19.14 -0.64
N PHE A 292 25.71 -19.72 0.37
CA PHE A 292 25.10 -18.99 1.48
C PHE A 292 25.62 -19.45 2.86
N PRO A 293 26.93 -19.25 3.16
CA PRO A 293 27.57 -19.81 4.35
C PRO A 293 27.06 -19.27 5.68
N HIS A 294 26.45 -18.07 5.68
CA HIS A 294 25.90 -17.43 6.88
C HIS A 294 24.40 -17.72 7.10
N GLN A 295 23.74 -18.45 6.20
CA GLN A 295 22.30 -18.75 6.26
C GLN A 295 22.00 -20.25 6.19
N LYS A 296 22.94 -21.09 6.65
CA LYS A 296 22.87 -22.56 6.50
C LYS A 296 21.57 -23.18 7.03
N SER A 297 21.08 -22.72 8.19
CA SER A 297 19.82 -23.22 8.76
C SER A 297 18.61 -22.93 7.86
N LYS A 298 18.56 -21.74 7.26
CA LYS A 298 17.48 -21.35 6.34
C LYS A 298 17.54 -22.13 5.03
N VAL A 299 18.74 -22.30 4.48
CA VAL A 299 18.97 -23.10 3.25
C VAL A 299 18.57 -24.56 3.46
N GLN A 300 18.94 -25.14 4.62
CA GLN A 300 18.56 -26.49 4.99
C GLN A 300 17.03 -26.67 5.01
N THR A 301 16.30 -25.83 5.75
CA THR A 301 14.84 -25.95 5.87
C THR A 301 14.16 -25.84 4.50
N ILE A 302 14.64 -24.94 3.64
CA ILE A 302 14.10 -24.78 2.29
C ILE A 302 14.35 -26.04 1.46
N LEU A 303 15.56 -26.59 1.47
CA LEU A 303 15.90 -27.81 0.72
C LEU A 303 15.07 -29.01 1.17
N GLU A 304 14.90 -29.21 2.48
CA GLU A 304 14.07 -30.28 3.04
C GLU A 304 12.60 -30.13 2.63
N GLN A 305 12.05 -28.91 2.67
CA GLN A 305 10.68 -28.62 2.24
C GLN A 305 10.50 -28.80 0.73
N SER A 306 11.45 -28.32 -0.08
CA SER A 306 11.40 -28.39 -1.54
C SER A 306 11.49 -29.81 -2.06
N ALA A 307 12.39 -30.66 -1.55
CA ALA A 307 12.45 -32.04 -2.02
C ALA A 307 11.23 -32.86 -1.55
N ARG A 308 10.67 -32.55 -0.38
CA ARG A 308 9.41 -33.15 0.06
C ARG A 308 8.25 -32.77 -0.87
N ALA A 309 8.21 -31.53 -1.33
CA ALA A 309 7.16 -31.04 -2.22
C ALA A 309 7.30 -31.58 -3.65
N ALA A 310 8.51 -31.60 -4.20
CA ALA A 310 8.76 -31.92 -5.61
C ALA A 310 9.05 -33.41 -5.88
N LEU A 311 9.61 -34.13 -4.92
CA LEU A 311 10.07 -35.51 -5.12
C LEU A 311 9.38 -36.51 -4.18
N ASN A 312 8.48 -36.03 -3.31
CA ASN A 312 7.87 -36.78 -2.21
C ASN A 312 8.91 -37.49 -1.30
N LEU A 313 10.16 -37.04 -1.34
CA LEU A 313 11.27 -37.61 -0.59
C LEU A 313 11.40 -36.89 0.74
N ARG A 314 11.31 -37.64 1.85
CA ARG A 314 11.62 -37.11 3.17
C ARG A 314 13.10 -37.32 3.44
N PHE A 315 13.81 -36.23 3.64
CA PHE A 315 15.20 -36.29 4.05
C PHE A 315 15.52 -35.18 5.02
N LYS A 316 16.58 -35.39 5.79
CA LYS A 316 17.10 -34.44 6.78
C LYS A 316 18.56 -34.18 6.48
N ILE A 317 18.91 -32.90 6.44
CA ILE A 317 20.30 -32.46 6.31
C ILE A 317 20.81 -32.19 7.73
N SER A 318 22.07 -32.49 8.02
CA SER A 318 22.70 -32.01 9.25
C SER A 318 24.15 -31.64 9.01
N HIS A 319 24.66 -30.73 9.82
CA HIS A 319 26.01 -30.19 9.67
C HIS A 319 26.82 -30.41 10.94
N SER A 320 28.03 -30.92 10.76
CA SER A 320 29.06 -30.99 11.79
C SER A 320 30.34 -30.41 11.22
N GLY A 321 30.61 -29.14 11.54
CA GLY A 321 31.72 -28.38 10.97
C GLY A 321 31.62 -28.24 9.44
N HIS A 322 32.56 -28.86 8.72
CA HIS A 322 32.62 -28.87 7.24
C HIS A 322 31.94 -30.11 6.62
N LYS A 323 31.36 -30.99 7.44
CA LYS A 323 30.70 -32.21 6.98
C LYS A 323 29.19 -31.99 6.87
N ILE A 324 28.61 -32.49 5.79
CA ILE A 324 27.17 -32.51 5.54
C ILE A 324 26.71 -33.96 5.59
N HIS A 325 25.73 -34.24 6.43
CA HIS A 325 25.10 -35.55 6.53
C HIS A 325 23.70 -35.48 5.96
N PHE A 326 23.32 -36.51 5.21
CA PHE A 326 21.96 -36.68 4.68
C PHE A 326 21.36 -37.94 5.29
N THR A 327 20.17 -37.81 5.87
CA THR A 327 19.37 -38.95 6.34
C THR A 327 18.13 -39.01 5.46
N PHE A 328 17.99 -40.04 4.65
CA PHE A 328 16.81 -40.24 3.80
C PHE A 328 15.89 -41.26 4.50
N ASN A 329 14.60 -40.93 4.61
CA ASN A 329 13.57 -41.75 5.26
C ASN A 329 12.56 -42.29 4.26
#